data_AF-A0A0M9GM97-F1
#
_entry.id   AF-A0A0M9GM97-F1
#
_cell.length_a   1.000
_cell.length_b   1.000
_cell.length_c   1.000
_cell.angle_alpha   90.00
_cell.angle_beta   90.00
_cell.angle_gamma   90.00
#
_symmetry.space_group_name_H-M   'P 1'
#
loop_
_entity.id
_entity.type
_entity.pdbx_description
1 polymer ?
#
loop_
_entity_poly.entity_id
_entity_poly.type
_entity_poly.pdbx_seq_one_letter_code
_entity_poly.pdbx_strand_id
1 'polypeptide(L)'
;MAQIGAVLARIEARDAPPEHLKQLVLSLDMAENFRAFGSLCGRECQVLKFHHDIESADMFPRIEAAGGGMFRAVVAKLKAEHEVVHELIIRLASAADTLAQDPSEENFAQAANIFRKLEEVVRSHFGYEETELAEAIGYYLGSI
;
A
#
# COMPACT_ATOMS: atom_id res chain seq x y z
N MET A 1 4.89 -1.06 3.37
CA MET A 1 4.76 -2.07 2.28
C MET A 1 5.78 -3.22 2.33
N ALA A 2 7.10 -2.99 2.29
CA ALA A 2 8.11 -4.07 2.22
C ALA A 2 8.01 -5.12 3.35
N GLN A 3 7.67 -4.70 4.57
CA GLN A 3 7.44 -5.61 5.70
C GLN A 3 6.27 -6.58 5.46
N ILE A 4 5.18 -6.10 4.84
CA ILE A 4 4.03 -6.95 4.50
C ILE A 4 4.43 -7.97 3.43
N GLY A 5 5.17 -7.54 2.39
CA GLY A 5 5.68 -8.43 1.36
C GLY A 5 6.59 -9.53 1.93
N ALA A 6 7.43 -9.20 2.91
CA ALA A 6 8.26 -10.19 3.62
C ALA A 6 7.44 -11.19 4.44
N VAL A 7 6.36 -10.75 5.10
CA VAL A 7 5.43 -11.66 5.80
C VAL A 7 4.74 -12.60 4.80
N LEU A 8 4.27 -12.06 3.67
CA LEU A 8 3.63 -12.85 2.62
C LEU A 8 4.55 -13.94 2.08
N ALA A 9 5.79 -13.59 1.75
CA ALA A 9 6.78 -14.54 1.23
C ALA A 9 7.10 -15.67 2.22
N ARG A 10 7.18 -15.36 3.53
CA ARG A 10 7.41 -16.38 4.57
C ARG A 10 6.25 -17.36 4.71
N ILE A 11 5.01 -16.86 4.58
CA ILE A 11 3.81 -17.70 4.59
C ILE A 11 3.81 -18.63 3.37
N GLU A 12 4.10 -18.10 2.17
CA GLU A 12 4.20 -18.89 0.93
C GLU A 12 5.29 -19.97 1.01
N ALA A 13 6.44 -19.66 1.63
CA ALA A 13 7.54 -20.60 1.81
C ALA A 13 7.27 -21.69 2.86
N ARG A 14 6.20 -21.58 3.66
CA ARG A 14 5.93 -22.42 4.84
C ARG A 14 7.13 -22.47 5.81
N ASP A 15 7.90 -21.38 5.88
CA ASP A 15 9.14 -21.31 6.66
C ASP A 15 8.84 -21.41 8.16
N ALA A 16 9.24 -22.54 8.77
CA ALA A 16 9.31 -22.67 10.22
C ALA A 16 10.64 -22.08 10.74
N PRO A 17 10.64 -21.23 11.79
CA PRO A 17 11.86 -20.74 12.42
C PRO A 17 12.61 -21.90 13.13
N PRO A 18 13.92 -21.73 13.37
CA PRO A 18 14.74 -22.74 14.06
C PRO A 18 14.13 -23.17 15.41
N GLU A 19 14.28 -24.45 15.78
CA GLU A 19 13.64 -25.10 16.94
C GLU A 19 13.69 -24.29 18.26
N HIS A 20 14.76 -23.51 18.49
CA HIS A 20 14.91 -22.73 19.72
C HIS A 20 14.11 -21.41 19.76
N LEU A 21 13.51 -21.00 18.63
CA LEU A 21 12.61 -19.85 18.53
C LEU A 21 11.13 -20.26 18.39
N LYS A 22 10.82 -21.56 18.40
CA LYS A 22 9.44 -22.07 18.27
C LYS A 22 8.45 -21.49 19.29
N GLN A 23 8.90 -21.16 20.51
CA GLN A 23 8.02 -20.58 21.54
C GLN A 23 7.81 -19.06 21.39
N LEU A 24 8.61 -18.37 20.59
CA LEU A 24 8.56 -16.91 20.41
C LEU A 24 8.12 -16.48 19.01
N VAL A 25 8.22 -17.37 18.01
CA VAL A 25 8.06 -17.01 16.59
C VAL A 25 7.01 -17.88 15.88
N LEU A 26 6.44 -18.88 16.55
CA LEU A 26 5.40 -19.75 16.01
C LEU A 26 4.26 -20.00 17.01
N SER A 27 3.37 -19.02 17.12
CA SER A 27 1.99 -19.29 17.49
C SER A 27 1.26 -19.91 16.27
N LEU A 28 1.55 -21.19 16.04
CA LEU A 28 1.07 -22.02 14.91
C LEU A 28 -0.47 -22.12 14.86
N ASP A 29 -1.10 -21.09 14.31
CA ASP A 29 -2.37 -21.19 13.58
C ASP A 29 -2.22 -20.35 12.32
N MET A 30 -2.43 -20.94 11.14
CA MET A 30 -2.49 -20.19 9.89
C MET A 30 -3.51 -19.04 9.99
N ALA A 31 -4.57 -19.22 10.77
CA ALA A 31 -5.55 -18.19 11.06
C ALA A 31 -4.98 -17.04 11.91
N GLU A 32 -3.98 -17.26 12.77
CA GLU A 32 -3.28 -16.17 13.48
C GLU A 32 -2.37 -15.37 12.55
N ASN A 33 -1.62 -16.05 11.68
CA ASN A 33 -0.77 -15.40 10.69
C ASN A 33 -1.58 -14.54 9.71
N PHE A 34 -2.73 -15.04 9.25
CA PHE A 34 -3.62 -14.28 8.38
C PHE A 34 -4.26 -13.08 9.09
N ARG A 35 -4.65 -13.21 10.36
CA ARG A 35 -5.13 -12.06 11.17
C ARG A 35 -4.05 -10.98 11.33
N ALA A 36 -2.82 -11.37 11.62
CA ALA A 36 -1.70 -10.44 11.74
C ALA A 36 -1.43 -9.73 10.40
N PHE A 37 -1.36 -10.48 9.29
CA PHE A 37 -1.19 -9.95 7.95
C PHE A 37 -2.30 -8.94 7.58
N GLY A 38 -3.56 -9.31 7.80
CA GLY A 38 -4.71 -8.44 7.54
C GLY A 38 -4.65 -7.14 8.34
N SER A 39 -4.29 -7.20 9.63
CA SER A 39 -4.19 -6.00 10.48
C SER A 39 -3.10 -5.03 10.00
N LEU A 40 -1.94 -5.55 9.60
CA LEU A 40 -0.82 -4.75 9.12
C LEU A 40 -1.14 -4.15 7.75
N CYS A 41 -1.71 -4.96 6.85
CA CYS A 41 -2.17 -4.53 5.55
C CYS A 41 -3.21 -3.40 5.65
N GLY A 42 -4.20 -3.55 6.54
CA GLY A 42 -5.23 -2.54 6.77
C GLY A 42 -4.66 -1.21 7.25
N ARG A 43 -3.70 -1.25 8.20
CA ARG A 43 -3.01 -0.04 8.67
C ARG A 43 -2.26 0.67 7.55
N GLU A 44 -1.47 -0.05 6.75
CA GLU A 44 -0.69 0.56 5.65
C GLU A 44 -1.62 1.15 4.57
N CYS A 45 -2.73 0.47 4.26
CA CYS A 45 -3.75 1.01 3.35
C CYS A 45 -4.40 2.30 3.89
N GLN A 46 -4.65 2.37 5.20
CA GLN A 46 -5.21 3.58 5.83
C GLN A 46 -4.23 4.76 5.77
N VAL A 47 -2.94 4.52 6.02
CA VAL A 47 -1.89 5.54 5.90
C VAL A 47 -1.79 6.04 4.46
N LEU A 48 -1.78 5.14 3.49
CA LEU A 48 -1.73 5.48 2.07
C LEU A 48 -2.94 6.32 1.64
N LYS A 49 -4.15 5.94 2.06
CA LYS A 49 -5.37 6.72 1.81
C LYS A 49 -5.25 8.13 2.41
N PHE A 50 -4.83 8.24 3.66
CA PHE A 50 -4.67 9.54 4.33
C PHE A 50 -3.67 10.44 3.61
N HIS A 51 -2.56 9.87 3.15
CA HIS A 51 -1.57 10.55 2.34
C HIS A 51 -2.19 11.09 1.03
N HIS A 52 -2.88 10.27 0.24
CA HIS A 52 -3.54 10.74 -0.99
C HIS A 52 -4.65 11.77 -0.73
N ASP A 53 -5.36 11.66 0.40
CA ASP A 53 -6.39 12.63 0.80
C ASP A 53 -5.76 14.02 1.00
N ILE A 54 -4.60 14.10 1.66
CA ILE A 54 -3.85 15.36 1.83
C ILE A 54 -3.41 15.92 0.48
N GLU A 55 -2.86 15.08 -0.39
CA GLU A 55 -2.35 15.53 -1.68
C GLU A 55 -3.45 16.08 -2.56
N SER A 56 -4.57 15.36 -2.61
CA SER A 56 -5.72 15.72 -3.44
C SER A 56 -6.41 16.98 -2.94
N ALA A 57 -6.52 17.16 -1.61
CA ALA A 57 -7.25 18.26 -1.00
C ALA A 57 -6.41 19.53 -0.74
N ASP A 58 -5.09 19.40 -0.54
CA ASP A 58 -4.22 20.53 -0.20
C ASP A 58 -2.99 20.66 -1.13
N MET A 59 -2.15 19.63 -1.21
CA MET A 59 -0.83 19.75 -1.85
C MET A 59 -0.94 20.07 -3.34
N PHE A 60 -1.70 19.27 -4.09
CA PHE A 60 -1.86 19.43 -5.53
C PHE A 60 -2.49 20.78 -5.92
N PRO A 61 -3.61 21.23 -5.32
CA PRO A 61 -4.14 22.58 -5.58
C PRO A 61 -3.11 23.70 -5.39
N ARG A 62 -2.27 23.62 -4.36
CA ARG A 62 -1.25 24.64 -4.08
C ARG A 62 -0.13 24.62 -5.12
N ILE A 63 0.35 23.45 -5.51
CA ILE A 63 1.35 23.29 -6.57
C ILE A 63 0.82 23.81 -7.91
N GLU A 64 -0.42 23.48 -8.28
CA GLU A 64 -1.03 23.96 -9.53
C GLU A 64 -1.18 25.48 -9.55
N ALA A 65 -1.59 26.08 -8.42
CA ALA A 65 -1.75 27.52 -8.28
C ALA A 65 -0.40 28.26 -8.34
N ALA A 66 0.61 27.78 -7.60
CA ALA A 66 1.91 28.43 -7.51
C ALA A 66 2.75 28.26 -8.80
N GLY A 67 2.62 27.10 -9.46
CA GLY A 67 3.31 26.80 -10.73
C GLY A 67 2.64 27.40 -11.97
N GLY A 68 1.62 28.26 -11.83
CA GLY A 68 0.96 28.90 -12.98
C GLY A 68 0.35 27.91 -13.97
N GLY A 69 -0.01 26.69 -13.52
CA GLY A 69 -0.54 25.63 -14.37
C GLY A 69 0.49 24.68 -15.01
N MET A 70 1.80 24.85 -14.78
CA MET A 70 2.85 23.96 -15.32
C MET A 70 2.64 22.48 -14.94
N PHE A 71 2.11 22.21 -13.75
CA PHE A 71 1.97 20.85 -13.21
C PHE A 71 0.60 20.21 -13.45
N ARG A 72 -0.32 20.86 -14.19
CA ARG A 72 -1.70 20.37 -14.36
C ARG A 72 -1.78 18.96 -14.92
N ALA A 73 -0.98 18.65 -15.94
CA ALA A 73 -0.98 17.32 -16.55
C ALA A 73 -0.43 16.24 -15.60
N VAL A 74 0.62 16.57 -14.85
CA VAL A 74 1.22 15.68 -13.83
C VAL A 74 0.20 15.40 -12.73
N VAL A 75 -0.40 16.44 -12.16
CA VAL A 75 -1.42 16.32 -11.10
C VAL A 75 -2.64 15.56 -11.57
N ALA A 76 -3.13 15.81 -12.80
CA ALA A 76 -4.25 15.07 -13.36
C ALA A 76 -3.95 13.57 -13.48
N LYS A 77 -2.73 13.22 -13.92
CA LYS A 77 -2.28 11.82 -13.97
C LYS A 77 -2.19 11.21 -12.57
N LEU A 78 -1.59 11.89 -11.60
CA LEU A 78 -1.47 11.39 -10.21
C LEU A 78 -2.86 11.14 -9.59
N LYS A 79 -3.81 12.06 -9.79
CA LYS A 79 -5.20 11.87 -9.34
C LYS A 79 -5.86 10.65 -9.99
N ALA A 80 -5.63 10.42 -11.29
CA ALA A 80 -6.14 9.22 -11.96
C ALA A 80 -5.46 7.94 -11.42
N GLU A 81 -4.18 7.99 -11.06
CA GLU A 81 -3.50 6.87 -10.41
C GLU A 81 -4.03 6.62 -8.99
N HIS A 82 -4.39 7.65 -8.23
CA HIS A 82 -5.03 7.50 -6.92
C HIS A 82 -6.33 6.69 -7.02
N GLU A 83 -7.14 6.89 -8.06
CA GLU A 83 -8.36 6.11 -8.29
C GLU A 83 -8.06 4.61 -8.46
N VAL A 84 -7.01 4.28 -9.23
CA VAL A 84 -6.57 2.89 -9.42
C VAL A 84 -6.06 2.29 -8.11
N VAL A 85 -5.26 3.04 -7.34
CA VAL A 85 -4.75 2.59 -6.05
C VAL A 85 -5.89 2.36 -5.06
N HIS A 86 -6.86 3.27 -4.98
CA HIS A 86 -8.01 3.14 -4.08
C HIS A 86 -8.90 1.94 -4.45
N GLU A 87 -9.11 1.69 -5.74
CA GLU A 87 -9.82 0.48 -6.19
C GLU A 87 -9.08 -0.80 -5.77
N LEU A 88 -7.74 -0.83 -5.86
CA LEU A 88 -6.95 -1.97 -5.40
C LEU A 88 -7.02 -2.15 -3.87
N ILE A 89 -7.07 -1.07 -3.10
CA ILE A 89 -7.27 -1.13 -1.64
C ILE A 89 -8.63 -1.75 -1.32
N ILE A 90 -9.70 -1.35 -2.01
CA ILE A 90 -11.06 -1.91 -1.81
C ILE A 90 -11.07 -3.41 -2.13
N ARG A 91 -10.47 -3.82 -3.25
CA ARG A 91 -10.36 -5.24 -3.63
C ARG A 91 -9.55 -6.03 -2.62
N LEU A 92 -8.46 -5.45 -2.11
CA LEU A 92 -7.62 -6.11 -1.12
C LEU A 92 -8.35 -6.27 0.21
N ALA A 93 -9.11 -5.26 0.65
CA ALA A 93 -9.96 -5.34 1.83
C ALA A 93 -10.99 -6.47 1.68
N SER A 94 -11.69 -6.53 0.54
CA SER A 94 -12.65 -7.61 0.27
C SER A 94 -11.99 -8.99 0.26
N ALA A 95 -10.80 -9.14 -0.35
CA ALA A 95 -10.09 -10.41 -0.37
C ALA A 95 -9.57 -10.81 1.02
N ALA A 96 -9.14 -9.84 1.83
CA ALA A 96 -8.75 -10.07 3.21
C ALA A 96 -9.94 -10.51 4.08
N ASP A 97 -11.12 -9.92 3.89
CA ASP A 97 -12.35 -10.33 4.56
C ASP A 97 -12.75 -11.76 4.17
N THR A 98 -12.68 -12.10 2.87
CA THR A 98 -12.91 -13.47 2.39
C THR A 98 -11.91 -14.44 3.01
N LEU A 99 -10.62 -14.11 3.03
CA LEU A 99 -9.57 -14.94 3.63
C LEU A 99 -9.77 -15.13 5.14
N ALA A 100 -10.26 -14.11 5.85
CA ALA A 100 -10.54 -14.20 7.28
C ALA A 100 -11.75 -15.11 7.59
N GLN A 101 -12.73 -15.17 6.68
CA GLN A 101 -13.91 -16.04 6.80
C GLN A 101 -13.61 -17.48 6.37
N ASP A 102 -12.79 -17.66 5.34
CA ASP A 102 -12.38 -18.95 4.80
C ASP A 102 -10.87 -18.95 4.49
N PRO A 103 -10.03 -19.47 5.41
CA PRO A 103 -8.56 -19.44 5.31
C PRO A 103 -8.01 -20.54 4.37
N SER A 104 -8.54 -20.61 3.14
CA SER A 104 -8.12 -21.56 2.12
C SER A 104 -6.87 -21.10 1.35
N GLU A 105 -6.15 -22.03 0.73
CA GLU A 105 -4.98 -21.71 -0.11
C GLU A 105 -5.37 -20.82 -1.32
N GLU A 106 -6.57 -21.01 -1.87
CA GLU A 106 -7.10 -20.22 -2.98
C GLU A 106 -7.35 -18.76 -2.57
N ASN A 107 -8.07 -18.54 -1.47
CA ASN A 107 -8.34 -17.19 -0.95
C ASN A 107 -7.05 -16.48 -0.55
N PHE A 108 -6.07 -17.23 -0.03
CA PHE A 108 -4.76 -16.67 0.29
C PHE A 108 -4.03 -16.22 -0.98
N ALA A 109 -3.98 -17.07 -2.02
CA ALA A 109 -3.35 -16.72 -3.29
C ALA A 109 -4.02 -15.49 -3.94
N GLN A 110 -5.34 -15.37 -3.83
CA GLN A 110 -6.08 -14.21 -4.32
C GLN A 110 -5.67 -12.92 -3.58
N ALA A 111 -5.70 -12.92 -2.24
CA ALA A 111 -5.30 -11.75 -1.45
C ALA A 111 -3.83 -11.38 -1.70
N ALA A 112 -2.95 -12.38 -1.78
CA ALA A 112 -1.54 -12.23 -2.09
C ALA A 112 -1.30 -11.55 -3.45
N ASN A 113 -2.03 -11.98 -4.49
CA ASN A 113 -1.90 -11.41 -5.83
C ASN A 113 -2.39 -9.97 -5.90
N ILE A 114 -3.50 -9.64 -5.23
CA ILE A 114 -4.00 -8.26 -5.16
C ILE A 114 -3.01 -7.38 -4.39
N PHE A 115 -2.47 -7.87 -3.26
CA PHE A 115 -1.46 -7.14 -2.50
C PHE A 115 -0.21 -6.85 -3.35
N ARG A 116 0.32 -7.85 -4.05
CA ARG A 116 1.47 -7.66 -4.94
C ARG A 116 1.18 -6.64 -6.04
N LYS A 117 -0.03 -6.66 -6.60
CA LYS A 117 -0.41 -5.67 -7.61
C LYS A 117 -0.50 -4.26 -7.02
N LEU A 118 -1.08 -4.12 -5.83
CA LEU A 118 -1.12 -2.86 -5.09
C LEU A 118 0.30 -2.35 -4.81
N GLU A 119 1.20 -3.21 -4.34
CA GLU A 119 2.60 -2.85 -4.07
C GLU A 119 3.32 -2.37 -5.34
N GLU A 120 3.16 -3.08 -6.46
CA GLU A 120 3.74 -2.72 -7.76
C GLU A 120 3.25 -1.34 -8.21
N VAL A 121 1.94 -1.10 -8.17
CA VAL A 121 1.32 0.16 -8.60
C VAL A 121 1.74 1.30 -7.69
N VAL A 122 1.70 1.13 -6.37
CA VAL A 122 2.11 2.16 -5.40
C VAL A 122 3.57 2.53 -5.56
N ARG A 123 4.45 1.55 -5.79
CA ARG A 123 5.88 1.82 -6.03
C ARG A 123 6.10 2.61 -7.33
N SER A 124 5.39 2.25 -8.39
CA SER A 124 5.45 2.99 -9.66
C SER A 124 4.89 4.40 -9.52
N HIS A 125 3.77 4.55 -8.80
CA HIS A 125 3.11 5.82 -8.55
C HIS A 125 4.03 6.79 -7.80
N PHE A 126 4.59 6.34 -6.66
CA PHE A 126 5.54 7.15 -5.90
C PHE A 126 6.78 7.52 -6.71
N GLY A 127 7.32 6.59 -7.50
CA GLY A 127 8.46 6.89 -8.36
C GLY A 127 8.17 7.99 -9.38
N TYR A 128 6.97 8.00 -9.95
CA TYR A 128 6.54 9.06 -10.86
C TYR A 128 6.31 10.38 -10.12
N GLU A 129 5.61 10.37 -8.98
CA GLU A 129 5.39 11.57 -8.17
C GLU A 129 6.70 12.23 -7.74
N GLU A 130 7.63 11.45 -7.16
CA GLU A 130 8.91 11.96 -6.70
C GLU A 130 9.71 12.57 -7.85
N THR A 131 9.74 11.90 -9.00
CA THR A 131 10.44 12.39 -10.20
C THR A 131 9.88 13.73 -10.69
N GLU A 132 8.56 13.89 -10.69
CA GLU A 132 7.92 15.05 -11.32
C GLU A 132 7.69 16.22 -10.35
N LEU A 133 7.49 15.95 -9.06
CA LEU A 133 7.03 16.94 -8.08
C LEU A 133 8.01 17.25 -6.95
N ALA A 134 9.08 16.48 -6.73
CA ALA A 134 9.99 16.72 -5.60
C ALA A 134 10.56 18.15 -5.58
N GLU A 135 11.02 18.66 -6.72
CA GLU A 135 11.54 20.03 -6.83
C GLU A 135 10.43 21.08 -6.61
N ALA A 136 9.25 20.85 -7.19
CA ALA A 136 8.11 21.75 -7.06
C ALA A 136 7.64 21.84 -5.60
N ILE A 137 7.60 20.72 -4.88
CA ILE A 137 7.29 20.69 -3.45
C ILE A 137 8.33 21.49 -2.68
N GLY A 138 9.63 21.24 -2.91
CA GLY A 138 10.70 21.98 -2.24
C GLY A 138 10.65 23.49 -2.48
N TYR A 139 10.36 23.91 -3.72
CA TYR A 139 10.34 25.31 -4.10
C TYR A 139 9.04 26.04 -3.68
N TYR A 140 7.87 25.45 -3.92
CA TYR A 140 6.57 26.11 -3.70
C TYR A 140 5.96 25.86 -2.32
N LEU A 141 6.30 24.75 -1.67
CA LEU A 141 5.73 24.34 -0.38
C LEU A 141 6.78 24.33 0.75
N GLY A 142 8.07 24.32 0.43
CA GLY A 142 9.18 24.22 1.39
C GLY A 142 9.59 25.54 2.05
N SER A 143 9.03 26.68 1.65
CA SER A 143 9.26 27.96 2.33
C SER A 143 8.45 28.03 3.62
N ILE A 144 9.12 27.73 4.74
CA ILE A 144 8.73 28.09 6.12
C ILE A 144 9.35 29.44 6.47
#